data_AF-A0A151B7A2-F1
#
_entry.id   AF-A0A151B7A2-F1
#
_cell.length_a   1.000
_cell.length_b   1.000
_cell.length_c   1.000
_cell.angle_alpha   90.00
_cell.angle_beta   90.00
_cell.angle_gamma   90.00
#
_symmetry.space_group_name_H-M   'P 1'
#
loop_
_entity.id
_entity.type
_entity.pdbx_description
1 polymer ?
#
loop_
_entity_poly.entity_id
_entity_poly.type
_entity_poly.pdbx_seq_one_letter_code
_entity_poly.pdbx_strand_id
1 'polypeptide(L)'
;MYLLKGIKETEEKLNVQIIFNLDVEENKNIDTTDGVIVEKILEQPKKKRGIGFKLYVNPKTKEQFYEEFERMLTQEEKLDEMNEKLDLLMQSNLESEGIL
;
A
#
# COMPACT_ATOMS: atom_id res chain seq x y z
N MET A 1 16.66 -13.71 3.25
CA MET A 1 16.90 -12.46 2.48
C MET A 1 15.74 -12.23 1.51
N TYR A 2 15.49 -11.00 1.08
CA TYR A 2 14.38 -10.66 0.16
C TYR A 2 14.90 -10.09 -1.16
N LEU A 3 14.29 -10.50 -2.28
CA LEU A 3 14.54 -9.90 -3.59
C LEU A 3 13.37 -8.99 -3.93
N LEU A 4 13.66 -7.70 -4.08
CA LEU A 4 12.73 -6.74 -4.64
C LEU A 4 12.99 -6.67 -6.14
N LYS A 5 12.15 -7.35 -6.94
CA LYS A 5 12.26 -7.38 -8.40
C LYS A 5 11.17 -6.49 -8.98
N GLY A 6 11.50 -5.65 -9.96
CA GLY A 6 10.57 -4.61 -10.37
C GLY A 6 10.86 -3.99 -11.72
N ILE A 7 9.96 -3.13 -12.16
CA ILE A 7 10.13 -2.34 -13.39
C ILE A 7 10.69 -0.99 -12.97
N LYS A 8 11.81 -0.60 -13.59
CA LYS A 8 12.42 0.70 -13.38
C LYS A 8 11.53 1.78 -14.01
N GLU A 9 10.93 2.63 -13.19
CA GLU A 9 10.10 3.76 -13.66
C GLU A 9 10.97 5.01 -13.89
N THR A 10 11.96 5.27 -13.02
CA THR A 10 12.93 6.37 -13.17
C THR A 10 14.33 5.96 -12.66
N GLU A 11 15.32 6.87 -12.70
CA GLU A 11 16.64 6.61 -12.09
C GLU A 11 16.58 6.42 -10.56
N GLU A 12 15.55 6.95 -9.91
CA GLU A 12 15.38 6.94 -8.45
C GLU A 12 14.22 6.06 -7.97
N LYS A 13 13.34 5.61 -8.88
CA LYS A 13 12.15 4.82 -8.57
C LYS A 13 12.14 3.48 -9.31
N LEU A 14 12.13 2.41 -8.52
CA LEU A 14 11.87 1.04 -9.00
C LEU A 14 10.58 0.53 -8.35
N ASN A 15 9.57 0.24 -9.17
CA ASN A 15 8.29 -0.29 -8.72
C ASN A 15 8.44 -1.80 -8.50
N VAL A 16 8.41 -2.23 -7.24
CA VAL A 16 8.82 -3.58 -6.84
C VAL A 16 7.65 -4.53 -6.64
N GLN A 17 7.82 -5.76 -7.09
CA GLN A 17 7.16 -6.94 -6.57
C GLN A 17 8.11 -7.65 -5.60
N ILE A 18 7.59 -8.01 -4.43
CA ILE A 18 8.37 -8.63 -3.37
C ILE A 18 8.38 -10.15 -3.60
N ILE A 19 9.56 -10.73 -3.80
CA ILE A 19 9.73 -12.18 -3.84
C ILE A 19 10.34 -12.62 -2.50
N PHE A 20 9.58 -13.45 -1.78
CA PHE A 20 9.94 -13.95 -0.45
C PHE A 20 10.78 -15.23 -0.55
N ASN A 21 11.72 -15.41 0.38
CA ASN A 21 12.59 -16.59 0.50
C ASN A 21 13.40 -16.93 -0.77
N LEU A 22 14.52 -16.26 -0.99
CA LEU A 22 15.49 -16.66 -2.03
C LEU A 22 16.21 -17.99 -1.71
N ASP A 23 16.18 -18.43 -0.45
CA ASP A 23 16.90 -19.62 0.02
C ASP A 23 16.19 -20.95 -0.29
N VAL A 24 14.95 -20.93 -0.82
CA VAL A 24 14.26 -22.14 -1.30
C VAL A 24 14.67 -22.48 -2.73
N GLU A 25 14.81 -23.79 -3.03
CA GLU A 25 15.28 -24.28 -4.33
C GLU A 25 14.45 -23.78 -5.53
N GLU A 26 13.17 -23.49 -5.32
CA GLU A 26 12.28 -22.92 -6.34
C GLU A 26 12.71 -21.52 -6.82
N ASN A 27 13.40 -20.75 -5.97
CA ASN A 27 13.81 -19.38 -6.25
C ASN A 27 15.31 -19.25 -6.59
N LYS A 28 16.05 -20.37 -6.64
CA LYS A 28 17.51 -20.42 -6.84
C LYS A 28 17.96 -19.97 -8.25
N ASN A 29 17.07 -20.05 -9.24
CA ASN A 29 17.32 -19.66 -10.64
C ASN A 29 16.65 -18.32 -11.02
N ILE A 30 16.14 -17.55 -10.05
CA ILE A 30 15.58 -16.24 -10.35
C ILE A 30 16.72 -15.30 -10.69
N ASP A 31 16.72 -14.82 -11.94
CA ASP A 31 17.68 -13.81 -12.39
C ASP A 31 17.58 -12.58 -11.48
N THR A 32 18.64 -12.35 -10.70
CA THR A 32 18.77 -11.26 -9.72
C THR A 32 19.30 -9.98 -10.34
N THR A 33 19.62 -9.97 -11.63
CA THR A 33 20.29 -8.85 -12.30
C THR A 33 19.38 -7.61 -12.37
N ASP A 34 18.06 -7.82 -12.38
CA ASP A 34 17.02 -6.78 -12.47
C ASP A 34 16.34 -6.47 -11.11
N GLY A 35 16.98 -6.79 -9.99
CA GLY A 35 16.39 -6.63 -8.65
C GLY A 35 17.33 -6.04 -7.61
N VAL A 36 16.75 -5.55 -6.52
CA VAL A 36 17.50 -5.03 -5.36
C VAL A 36 17.34 -6.01 -4.19
N ILE A 37 18.48 -6.53 -3.70
CA ILE A 37 18.50 -7.41 -2.53
C ILE A 37 18.50 -6.53 -1.27
N VAL A 38 17.52 -6.77 -0.40
CA VAL A 38 17.38 -6.07 0.90
C VAL A 38 17.32 -7.07 2.06
N GLU A 39 17.86 -6.67 3.21
CA GLU A 39 17.88 -7.51 4.40
C GLU A 39 16.55 -7.51 5.15
N LYS A 40 15.85 -6.37 5.14
CA LYS A 40 14.54 -6.17 5.78
C LYS A 40 13.64 -5.34 4.89
N ILE A 41 12.33 -5.59 4.96
CA ILE A 41 11.31 -4.83 4.24
C ILE A 41 10.78 -3.74 5.17
N LEU A 42 10.56 -2.54 4.64
CA LEU A 42 9.95 -1.44 5.38
C LEU A 42 8.52 -1.80 5.80
N GLU A 43 8.15 -1.56 7.06
CA GLU A 43 6.81 -1.85 7.56
C GLU A 43 5.73 -1.10 6.78
N GLN A 44 4.63 -1.78 6.47
CA GLN A 44 3.55 -1.18 5.71
C GLN A 44 2.88 -0.06 6.53
N PRO A 45 2.71 1.14 5.95
CA PRO A 45 2.04 2.25 6.63
C PRO A 45 0.59 1.92 6.97
N LYS A 46 0.03 2.65 7.94
CA LYS A 46 -1.37 2.48 8.35
C LYS A 46 -2.30 2.70 7.15
N LYS A 47 -3.26 1.77 6.98
CA LYS A 47 -4.28 1.87 5.94
C LYS A 47 -5.04 3.20 6.08
N LYS A 48 -5.22 3.88 4.95
CA LYS A 48 -5.98 5.12 4.81
C LYS A 48 -7.12 4.88 3.83
N ARG A 49 -8.31 5.44 4.12
CA ARG A 49 -9.48 5.30 3.27
C ARG A 49 -9.20 5.91 1.89
N GLY A 50 -9.44 5.17 0.82
CA GLY A 50 -9.21 5.66 -0.56
C GLY A 50 -7.76 5.89 -0.95
N ILE A 51 -6.79 5.51 -0.11
CA ILE A 51 -5.37 5.62 -0.40
C ILE A 51 -4.75 4.23 -0.52
N GLY A 52 -4.01 4.02 -1.60
CA GLY A 52 -3.13 2.89 -1.82
C GLY A 52 -1.69 3.28 -1.51
N PHE A 53 -0.87 2.29 -1.17
CA PHE A 53 0.56 2.46 -0.97
C PHE A 53 1.31 1.56 -1.94
N LYS A 54 2.21 2.13 -2.74
CA LYS A 54 3.19 1.38 -3.52
C LYS A 54 4.53 1.43 -2.83
N LEU A 55 5.16 0.26 -2.65
CA LEU A 55 6.53 0.20 -2.19
C LEU A 55 7.48 0.52 -3.34
N TYR A 56 8.44 1.39 -3.07
CA TYR A 56 9.55 1.71 -3.96
C TYR A 56 10.87 1.47 -3.24
N VAL A 57 11.90 1.16 -4.03
CA VAL A 57 13.27 1.06 -3.54
C VAL A 57 14.20 1.89 -4.42
N ASN A 58 15.12 2.61 -3.79
CA ASN A 58 16.20 3.27 -4.50
C ASN A 58 17.29 2.21 -4.80
N PRO A 59 17.58 1.91 -6.07
CA PRO A 59 18.53 0.86 -6.43
C PRO A 59 19.99 1.21 -6.09
N LYS A 60 20.31 2.49 -5.90
CA LYS A 60 21.67 2.95 -5.56
C LYS A 60 21.91 2.92 -4.04
N THR A 61 20.96 3.41 -3.26
CA THR A 61 21.10 3.53 -1.78
C THR A 61 20.46 2.38 -1.02
N LYS A 62 19.65 1.54 -1.68
CA LYS A 62 18.80 0.50 -1.07
C LYS A 62 17.75 1.04 -0.09
N GLU A 63 17.52 2.35 -0.09
CA GLU A 63 16.49 2.98 0.73
C GLU A 63 15.10 2.60 0.21
N GLN A 64 14.21 2.21 1.12
CA GLN A 64 12.84 1.84 0.81
C GLN A 64 11.89 2.95 1.26
N PHE A 65 10.87 3.23 0.46
CA PHE A 65 9.84 4.22 0.79
C PHE A 65 8.49 3.82 0.17
N TYR A 66 7.41 4.29 0.77
CA TYR A 66 6.06 4.11 0.23
C TYR A 66 5.60 5.39 -0.45
N GLU A 67 5.05 5.25 -1.65
CA GLU A 67 4.34 6.33 -2.33
C GLU A 67 2.83 6.12 -2.18
N GLU A 68 2.15 7.17 -1.74
CA GLU A 68 0.69 7.22 -1.62
C GLU A 68 0.08 7.51 -2.99
N PHE A 69 -0.95 6.76 -3.37
CA PHE A 69 -1.75 7.06 -4.56
C PHE A 69 -3.23 6.95 -4.23
N GLU A 70 -4.04 7.79 -4.86
CA GLU A 70 -5.49 7.69 -4.73
C GLU A 70 -6.00 6.43 -5.43
N ARG A 71 -6.82 5.66 -4.71
CA ARG A 71 -7.51 4.49 -5.25
C ARG A 71 -9.01 4.63 -5.01
N MET A 72 -9.78 3.92 -5.83
CA MET A 72 -11.20 3.78 -5.56
C MET A 72 -11.42 3.13 -4.18
N LEU A 73 -12.45 3.60 -3.49
CA LEU A 73 -12.92 3.01 -2.26
C LEU A 73 -13.32 1.55 -2.49
N THR A 74 -12.96 0.68 -1.56
CA THR A 74 -13.49 -0.68 -1.51
C THR A 74 -15.00 -0.66 -1.21
N GLN A 75 -15.69 -1.78 -1.42
CA GLN A 75 -17.12 -1.86 -1.08
C GLN A 75 -17.36 -1.63 0.42
N GLU A 76 -16.48 -2.16 1.27
CA GLU A 76 -16.53 -1.92 2.72
C GLU A 76 -16.35 -0.45 3.05
N GLU A 77 -15.35 0.22 2.48
CA GLU A 77 -15.13 1.66 2.72
C GLU A 77 -16.30 2.53 2.22
N LYS A 78 -16.97 2.11 1.14
CA LYS A 78 -18.19 2.78 0.65
C LYS A 78 -19.37 2.57 1.61
N LEU A 79 -19.48 1.39 2.19
CA LEU A 79 -20.52 1.09 3.18
C LEU A 79 -20.30 1.93 4.44
N ASP A 80 -19.05 2.03 4.92
CA ASP A 80 -18.69 2.86 6.07
C ASP A 80 -19.02 4.34 5.82
N GLU A 81 -18.65 4.86 4.65
CA GLU A 81 -19.00 6.26 4.29
C GLU A 81 -20.51 6.47 4.21
N MET A 82 -21.27 5.48 3.72
CA MET A 82 -22.72 5.57 3.66
C MET A 82 -23.36 5.54 5.04
N ASN A 83 -22.85 4.71 5.95
CA ASN A 83 -23.32 4.64 7.34
C ASN A 83 -23.00 5.92 8.10
N GLU A 84 -21.78 6.46 7.97
CA GLU A 84 -21.41 7.75 8.57
C GLU A 84 -22.33 8.89 8.08
N LYS A 85 -22.66 8.91 6.79
CA LYS A 85 -23.62 9.87 6.22
C LYS A 85 -25.03 9.69 6.78
N LEU A 86 -25.47 8.44 6.94
CA LEU A 86 -26.79 8.14 7.48
C LEU A 86 -26.91 8.57 8.94
N ASP A 87 -25.88 8.29 9.75
CA ASP A 87 -25.82 8.69 11.16
C ASP A 87 -25.88 10.22 11.31
N LEU A 88 -25.12 10.95 10.48
CA LEU A 88 -25.17 12.42 10.47
C LEU A 88 -26.56 12.95 10.11
N LEU A 89 -27.21 12.37 9.10
CA LEU A 89 -28.57 12.75 8.71
C LEU A 89 -29.58 12.45 9.83
N MET A 90 -29.45 11.31 10.51
CA MET A 90 -30.30 10.96 11.64
C MET A 90 -30.10 11.92 12.81
N GLN A 91 -28.86 12.26 13.15
CA GLN A 91 -28.56 13.26 14.17
C GLN A 91 -29.19 14.61 13.83
N SER A 92 -29.00 15.12 12.62
CA SER A 92 -29.59 16.39 12.19
C SER A 92 -31.13 16.38 12.21
N ASN A 93 -31.76 15.25 11.88
CA ASN A 93 -33.21 15.11 11.98
C ASN A 93 -33.68 15.08 13.44
N LEU A 94 -32.99 14.37 14.32
CA LEU A 94 -33.30 14.33 15.75
C LEU A 94 -33.13 15.71 16.42
N GLU A 95 -32.09 16.46 16.04
CA GLU A 95 -31.91 17.87 16.45
C GLU A 95 -33.03 18.76 15.90
N SER A 96 -33.46 18.54 14.65
CA SER A 96 -34.54 19.32 14.03
C SER A 96 -35.92 19.02 14.63
N GLU A 97 -36.12 17.81 15.13
CA GLU A 97 -37.33 17.38 15.84
C GLU A 97 -37.28 17.69 17.36
N GLY A 98 -36.17 18.26 17.86
CA GLY A 98 -36.00 18.66 19.27
C GLY A 98 -35.92 17.48 20.24
N ILE A 99 -35.50 16.31 19.76
CA ILE A 99 -35.38 15.07 20.55
C ILE A 99 -34.00 14.99 21.23
N LEU A 100 -33.04 15.79 20.78
CA LEU A 100 -31.69 15.99 21.34
C LEU A 100 -31.52 17.41 21.91
#